data_AF-A0A1H6K5T6-F1
#
_entry.id   AF-A0A1H6K5T6-F1
#
_cell.length_a   1.000
_cell.length_b   1.000
_cell.length_c   1.000
_cell.angle_alpha   90.00
_cell.angle_beta   90.00
_cell.angle_gamma   90.00
#
_symmetry.space_group_name_H-M   'P 1'
#
loop_
_entity.id
_entity.type
_entity.pdbx_description
1 polymer ?
#
loop_
_entity_poly.entity_id
_entity_poly.type
_entity_poly.pdbx_seq_one_letter_code
_entity_poly.pdbx_strand_id
1 'polypeptide(L)' 'MEFTENFKKSNNFRINGQFLYVIDENGKELELFVGEEVETARWSDEGRLIVVLKGGAVRSYENEVNYIKI' A
#
# COMPACT_ATOMS: atom_id res chain seq x y z
N MET A 1 -13.74 -16.58 5.32
CA MET A 1 -14.42 -15.36 4.83
C MET A 1 -13.33 -14.45 4.32
N GLU A 2 -13.19 -14.35 2.99
CA GLU A 2 -12.33 -13.36 2.36
C GLU A 2 -13.08 -12.02 2.43
N PHE A 3 -12.53 -11.06 3.16
CA PHE A 3 -13.06 -9.70 3.19
C PHE A 3 -12.28 -8.90 2.15
N THR A 4 -12.89 -8.69 0.99
CA THR A 4 -12.38 -7.73 0.00
C THR A 4 -12.82 -6.34 0.44
N GLU A 5 -12.01 -5.69 1.28
CA GLU A 5 -12.21 -4.26 1.52
C GLU A 5 -11.74 -3.48 0.30
N ASN A 6 -12.70 -2.93 -0.43
CA ASN A 6 -12.43 -2.07 -1.56
C ASN A 6 -11.92 -0.71 -1.06
N PHE A 7 -10.69 -0.37 -1.44
CA PHE A 7 -10.03 0.88 -1.06
C PHE A 7 -10.68 2.09 -1.70
N LYS A 8 -10.74 3.18 -0.93
CA LYS A 8 -10.72 4.52 -1.52
C LYS A 8 -9.27 4.98 -1.65
N LYS A 9 -8.86 5.29 -2.88
CA LYS A 9 -7.52 5.82 -3.18
C LYS A 9 -7.24 7.05 -2.32
N SER A 10 -6.16 7.03 -1.56
CA SER A 10 -5.67 8.17 -0.78
C SER A 10 -4.19 8.37 -1.01
N ASN A 11 -3.76 9.63 -1.15
CA ASN A 11 -2.36 10.01 -1.29
C ASN A 11 -1.67 10.19 0.07
N ASN A 12 -2.36 9.88 1.17
CA ASN A 12 -1.79 9.95 2.52
C ASN A 12 -1.08 8.63 2.84
N PHE A 13 0.25 8.66 2.78
CA PHE A 13 1.12 7.52 3.04
C PHE A 13 1.95 7.74 4.30
N ARG A 14 2.04 6.71 5.15
CA ARG A 14 3.05 6.63 6.21
C ARG A 14 3.95 5.44 5.93
N ILE A 15 5.26 5.66 5.96
CA ILE A 15 6.25 4.60 5.74
C ILE A 15 6.94 4.30 7.07
N ASN A 16 7.05 3.02 7.42
CA ASN A 16 7.78 2.56 8.60
C ASN A 16 8.58 1.31 8.26
N GLY A 17 9.84 1.49 7.85
CA GLY A 17 10.70 0.41 7.42
C GLY A 17 10.08 -0.37 6.25
N GLN A 18 9.73 -1.63 6.50
CA GLN A 18 9.14 -2.52 5.49
C GLN A 18 7.62 -2.43 5.37
N PHE A 19 7.00 -1.58 6.17
CA PHE A 19 5.56 -1.37 6.18
C PHE A 19 5.20 -0.05 5.50
N LEU A 20 4.20 -0.13 4.64
CA LEU A 20 3.54 1.03 4.04
C LEU A 20 2.12 1.12 4.59
N TYR A 21 1.77 2.27 5.11
CA TYR A 21 0.43 2.58 5.55
C TYR A 21 -0.27 3.52 4.57
N VAL A 22 -1.48 3.18 4.15
CA VAL A 22 -2.33 4.07 3.34
C VAL A 22 -3.50 4.53 4.21
N ILE A 23 -3.61 5.83 4.44
CA ILE A 23 -4.59 6.39 5.39
C ILE A 23 -5.76 6.97 4.58
N ASP A 24 -6.97 6.45 4.77
CA ASP A 24 -8.16 6.95 4.08
C ASP A 24 -8.63 8.31 4.62
N GLU A 25 -9.64 8.90 3.98
CA GLU A 25 -10.23 10.18 4.38
C GLU A 25 -10.93 10.15 5.76
N ASN A 26 -11.25 8.95 6.27
CA ASN A 26 -11.85 8.74 7.58
C ASN A 26 -10.80 8.45 8.67
N GLY A 27 -9.50 8.43 8.32
CA GLY A 27 -8.40 8.10 9.23
C GLY A 27 -8.18 6.60 9.43
N LYS A 28 -8.78 5.73 8.62
CA LYS A 28 -8.51 4.29 8.63
C LYS A 28 -7.16 4.01 7.98
N GLU A 29 -6.29 3.30 8.70
CA GLU A 29 -4.98 2.88 8.18
C GLU A 29 -5.05 1.49 7.55
N LEU A 30 -4.67 1.40 6.27
CA LEU A 30 -4.28 0.15 5.61
C LEU A 30 -2.84 -0.15 5.96
N GLU A 31 -2.53 -1.33 6.48
CA GLU A 31 -1.16 -1.81 6.58
C GLU A 31 -0.82 -2.73 5.42
N LEU A 32 0.27 -2.43 4.70
CA LEU A 32 0.86 -3.26 3.67
C LEU A 32 2.27 -3.66 4.07
N PHE A 33 2.48 -4.96 4.26
CA PHE A 33 3.83 -5.51 4.43
C PHE A 33 4.48 -5.69 3.06
N VAL A 34 5.56 -4.95 2.81
CA VAL A 34 6.28 -4.97 1.54
C VAL A 34 7.45 -5.97 1.58
N GLY A 35 7.95 -6.31 2.76
CA GLY A 35 9.05 -7.28 2.94
C GLY A 35 10.45 -6.74 2.63
N GLU A 36 10.57 -5.47 2.25
CA GLU A 36 11.82 -4.74 2.11
C GLU A 36 11.57 -3.26 2.49
N GLU A 37 12.62 -2.55 2.88
CA GLU A 37 12.53 -1.16 3.32
C GLU A 37 11.99 -0.26 2.19
N VAL A 38 10.86 0.39 2.49
CA VAL A 38 10.16 1.27 1.57
C VAL A 38 10.83 2.63 1.59
N GLU A 39 11.09 3.17 0.41
CA GLU A 39 11.62 4.52 0.23
C GLU A 39 10.50 5.52 -0.05
N THR A 40 9.61 5.18 -0.98
CA THR A 40 8.46 6.03 -1.32
C THR A 40 7.33 5.21 -1.93
N ALA A 41 6.12 5.78 -1.96
CA ALA A 41 4.96 5.18 -2.58
C ALA A 41 4.11 6.25 -3.27
N ARG A 42 3.46 5.87 -4.38
CA ARG A 42 2.53 6.73 -5.11
C ARG A 42 1.49 5.91 -5.86
N TRP A 43 0.33 6.49 -6.12
CA TRP A 43 -0.62 5.93 -7.07
C TRP A 43 -0.18 6.23 -8.51
N SER A 44 -0.35 5.26 -9.40
CA SER A 44 -0.32 5.48 -10.84
C SER A 44 -1.64 6.08 -11.33
N ASP A 45 -1.63 6.68 -12.51
CA ASP A 45 -2.84 7.23 -13.15
C ASP A 45 -3.89 6.13 -13.41
N GLU A 46 -3.45 4.89 -13.64
CA GLU A 46 -4.29 3.70 -13.79
C GLU A 46 -4.84 3.18 -12.45
N GLY A 47 -4.42 3.75 -11.32
CA GLY A 47 -4.89 3.36 -10.00
C GLY A 47 -4.16 2.20 -9.35
N ARG A 48 -2.93 1.90 -9.76
CA ARG A 48 -2.06 0.93 -9.10
C ARG A 48 -1.20 1.62 -8.06
N LEU A 49 -0.95 0.96 -6.94
CA LEU A 49 -0.03 1.47 -5.92
C LEU A 49 1.39 1.07 -6.32
N ILE A 50 2.22 2.07 -6.61
CA ILE A 50 3.62 1.89 -6.95
C ILE A 50 4.44 2.16 -5.70
N VAL A 51 5.27 1.20 -5.30
CA VAL A 51 6.14 1.27 -4.12
C VAL A 51 7.59 1.14 -4.58
N VAL A 52 8.42 2.12 -4.22
CA VAL A 52 9.86 2.12 -4.49
C VAL A 52 10.57 1.73 -3.20
N LEU A 53 11.50 0.79 -3.31
CA LEU A 53 12.29 0.25 -2.22
C LEU A 53 13.65 0.94 -2.15
N LYS A 54 14.26 1.00 -0.96
CA LYS A 54 15.60 1.58 -0.76
C LYS A 54 16.69 0.94 -1.63
N GLY A 55 16.50 -0.30 -2.06
CA GLY A 55 17.38 -0.99 -3.01
C GLY A 55 17.21 -0.57 -4.48
N GLY A 56 16.30 0.36 -4.78
CA GLY A 56 15.96 0.80 -6.15
C GLY A 56 14.95 -0.09 -6.87
N ALA A 57 14.53 -1.20 -6.27
CA ALA A 57 13.48 -2.05 -6.81
C ALA A 57 12.10 -1.37 -6.70
N VAL A 58 11.21 -1.71 -7.64
CA VAL A 58 9.85 -1.15 -7.69
C VAL A 58 8.83 -2.28 -7.67
N ARG A 59 7.80 -2.13 -6.84
CA ARG A 59 6.66 -3.05 -6.78
C ARG A 59 5.38 -2.33 -7.16
N SER A 60 4.47 -3.06 -7.79
CA SER A 60 3.15 -2.58 -8.18
C SER A 60 2.09 -3.47 -7.56
N TYR A 61 1.14 -2.86 -6.86
CA TYR A 61 0.00 -3.54 -6.26
C TYR A 61 -1.27 -3.06 -6.95
N GLU A 62 -2.15 -4.00 -7.28
CA GLU A 62 -3.48 -3.65 -7.78
C GLU A 62 -4.34 -3.10 -6.63
N ASN A 63 -5.37 -2.32 -6.97
CA ASN A 63 -6.24 -1.63 -6.00
C ASN A 63 -7.07 -2.60 -5.14
N GLU A 64 -6.93 -3.91 -5.33
CA GLU A 64 -7.50 -4.97 -4.53
C GLU A 64 -6.34 -5.71 -3.81
N VAL A 65 -5.96 -5.23 -2.63
CA VAL A 65 -5.06 -6.00 -1.78
C VAL A 65 -5.89 -7.10 -1.13
N ASN A 66 -5.82 -8.31 -1.69
CA ASN A 66 -6.44 -9.49 -1.10
C ASN A 66 -5.76 -9.80 0.25
N TYR A 67 -6.49 -9.63 1.34
CA TYR A 67 -6.02 -10.01 2.66
C TYR A 67 -6.15 -11.51 2.86
N ILE A 68 -5.05 -12.17 3.21
CA ILE A 68 -5.09 -13.41 3.96
C ILE A 68 -4.87 -13.03 5.42
N LYS A 69 -5.95 -12.97 6.20
CA LYS A 69 -5.83 -12.92 7.66
C LYS A 69 -5.36 -14.31 8.11
N ILE A 70 -4.08 -14.42 8.47
CA ILE A 70 -3.52 -15.63 9.10
C ILE A 70 -3.92 -15.65 10.57
#